data_AF-A0A7C2WHU1-F1
#
_entry.id   AF-A0A7C2WHU1-F1
#
_cell.length_a   1.000
_cell.length_b   1.000
_cell.length_c   1.000
_cell.angle_alpha   90.00
_cell.angle_beta   90.00
_cell.angle_gamma   90.00
#
_symmetry.space_group_name_H-M   'P 1'
#
loop_
_entity.id
_entity.type
_entity.pdbx_description
1 polymer ?
#
loop_
_entity_poly.entity_id
_entity_poly.type
_entity_poly.pdbx_seq_one_letter_code
_entity_poly.pdbx_strand_id
1 'polypeptide(L)'
;WDGPALDHLLQERLFFSPTRGLSGKADRLLGPPGTRLLYEVKAGASFFALDSHPLTGRRAPGGIQALAYHETLRSVDGRPPTTAVELVAPGQLEEVPLSDHPVVARAQVRVEQPDDRYVDLLAQGRNVAFAVQSGLLTGYDRDRLNALAKNGQRLRSLGGDFSLYGVVPPCRSCAAQARQVCEQASGSAHAPWYDFFRHVPERLYAYWSWFHGQLKDEERRGREHLYHLATTPVLRLERDEGICVPDLELVALRGRLAHFHRDARIETRLREDDRVLITPMDERPGEIASVEGTIRSVEGFELVVEVADDLPARPGRYRVDELGFFDRTDWQIQGLTDFLLESMFGSGVRGRGVALEELPRLTRILLGAERPTPSAIASGVAPGVSEKADLLNEQQRRALHAALALPPGDLLLIQGPPGTGKTSLLAHLVAELVRRGPADAARRPVLVLANTHRACNEIVLKLCERFPDLSPAIVRVGKANHGMEPEVRRHVLSERLAVRERLYGG
;
A
#
# COMPACT_ATOMS: atom_id res chain seq x y z
N TRP A 1 -28.02 17.58 12.43
CA TRP A 1 -27.58 16.43 13.24
C TRP A 1 -27.52 16.94 14.66
N ASP A 2 -28.49 16.55 15.47
CA ASP A 2 -28.65 17.02 16.85
C ASP A 2 -28.09 15.98 17.84
N GLY A 3 -27.02 15.29 17.41
CA GLY A 3 -26.36 14.22 18.16
C GLY A 3 -25.42 14.77 19.24
N PRO A 4 -24.93 13.90 20.14
CA PRO A 4 -23.98 14.28 21.19
C PRO A 4 -22.76 14.97 20.57
N ALA A 5 -22.16 15.91 21.31
CA ALA A 5 -21.01 16.68 20.84
C ALA A 5 -19.94 15.78 20.19
N LEU A 6 -19.45 16.20 19.01
CA LEU A 6 -18.48 15.49 18.15
C LEU A 6 -17.09 15.32 18.77
N ASP A 7 -16.93 15.64 20.05
CA ASP A 7 -15.65 15.82 20.72
C ASP A 7 -14.77 14.54 20.70
N HIS A 8 -15.34 13.40 20.31
CA HIS A 8 -14.65 12.11 20.13
C HIS A 8 -15.10 11.33 18.87
N LEU A 9 -15.35 11.99 17.74
CA LEU A 9 -15.48 11.29 16.45
C LEU A 9 -14.07 11.03 15.88
N LEU A 10 -13.67 9.76 15.83
CA LEU A 10 -12.47 9.33 15.12
C LEU A 10 -12.88 8.58 13.86
N GLN A 11 -12.31 8.97 12.73
CA GLN A 11 -12.54 8.32 11.44
C GLN A 11 -11.25 7.66 10.99
N GLU A 12 -11.37 6.49 10.36
CA GLU A 12 -10.21 5.83 9.73
C GLU A 12 -9.05 5.66 10.73
N ARG A 13 -9.37 5.29 11.98
CA ARG A 13 -8.40 5.34 13.08
C ARG A 13 -7.63 4.04 13.20
N LEU A 14 -6.30 4.11 13.06
CA LEU A 14 -5.42 2.96 13.28
C LEU A 14 -5.33 2.64 14.78
N PHE A 15 -5.38 1.36 15.12
CA PHE A 15 -5.07 0.87 16.46
C PHE A 15 -4.47 -0.53 16.41
N PHE A 16 -3.64 -0.84 17.41
CA PHE A 16 -2.92 -2.11 17.56
C PHE A 16 -3.04 -2.62 18.99
N SER A 17 -3.25 -3.93 19.14
CA SER A 17 -3.24 -4.63 20.42
C SER A 17 -2.04 -5.60 20.46
N PRO A 18 -0.91 -5.22 21.09
CA PRO A 18 0.28 -6.08 21.20
C PRO A 18 0.00 -7.44 21.85
N THR A 19 -0.89 -7.45 22.85
CA THR A 19 -1.30 -8.65 23.62
C THR A 19 -2.06 -9.68 22.78
N ARG A 20 -2.74 -9.24 21.71
CA ARG A 20 -3.57 -10.08 20.85
C ARG A 20 -2.97 -10.27 19.45
N GLY A 21 -1.95 -9.46 19.08
CA GLY A 21 -1.37 -9.48 17.74
C GLY A 21 -2.38 -9.10 16.65
N LEU A 22 -3.31 -8.20 17.00
CA LEU A 22 -4.35 -7.68 16.11
C LEU A 22 -4.13 -6.19 15.88
N SER A 23 -4.27 -5.74 14.64
CA SER A 23 -4.34 -4.33 14.27
C SER A 23 -5.55 -4.10 13.37
N GLY A 24 -6.05 -2.88 13.39
CA GLY A 24 -7.22 -2.50 12.64
C GLY A 24 -7.26 -1.02 12.37
N LYS A 25 -8.09 -0.65 11.40
CA LYS A 25 -8.41 0.73 11.10
C LYS A 25 -9.92 0.85 11.17
N ALA A 26 -10.44 1.44 12.23
CA ALA A 26 -11.90 1.57 12.38
C ALA A 26 -12.40 2.68 11.47
N ASP A 27 -13.42 2.39 10.68
CA ASP A 27 -14.04 3.37 9.79
C ASP A 27 -14.60 4.54 10.60
N ARG A 28 -15.32 4.24 11.69
CA ARG A 28 -15.85 5.26 12.59
C ARG A 28 -15.91 4.80 14.05
N LEU A 29 -15.43 5.66 14.93
CA LEU A 29 -15.49 5.48 16.38
C LEU A 29 -16.07 6.74 17.03
N LEU A 30 -17.00 6.57 17.97
CA LEU A 30 -17.59 7.65 18.75
C LEU A 30 -17.41 7.43 20.24
N GLY A 31 -17.14 8.51 20.96
CA GLY A 31 -17.18 8.53 22.43
C GLY A 31 -15.85 8.15 23.11
N PRO A 32 -15.75 8.41 24.42
CA PRO A 32 -14.53 8.17 25.19
C PRO A 32 -14.28 6.66 25.43
N PRO A 33 -13.05 6.26 25.82
CA PRO A 33 -12.74 4.89 26.21
C PRO A 33 -13.77 4.31 27.19
N GLY A 34 -14.20 3.07 26.94
CA GLY A 34 -15.17 2.37 27.79
C GLY A 34 -16.66 2.63 27.51
N THR A 35 -17.01 3.66 26.73
CA THR A 35 -18.38 3.86 26.20
C THR A 35 -18.38 4.03 24.69
N ARG A 36 -17.38 3.45 24.02
CA ARG A 36 -17.16 3.64 22.59
C ARG A 36 -18.25 2.98 21.76
N LEU A 37 -18.69 3.70 20.74
CA LEU A 37 -19.47 3.16 19.64
C LEU A 37 -18.53 2.94 18.45
N LEU A 38 -18.39 1.70 18.01
CA LEU A 38 -17.60 1.29 16.86
C LEU A 38 -18.53 0.95 15.70
N TYR A 39 -18.28 1.56 14.55
CA TYR A 39 -19.01 1.29 13.31
C TYR A 39 -18.06 0.84 12.22
N GLU A 40 -18.35 -0.33 11.64
CA GLU A 40 -17.75 -0.84 10.40
C GLU A 40 -18.69 -0.47 9.24
N VAL A 41 -18.21 0.29 8.26
CA VAL A 41 -19.02 0.85 7.18
C VAL A 41 -18.89 0.03 5.90
N LYS A 42 -20.01 -0.42 5.34
CA LYS A 42 -20.08 -1.14 4.06
C LYS A 42 -20.97 -0.41 3.07
N ALA A 43 -20.37 0.06 1.98
CA ALA A 43 -21.06 0.75 0.89
C ALA A 43 -21.10 -0.08 -0.41
N GLY A 44 -22.21 -0.01 -1.14
CA GLY A 44 -22.32 -0.47 -2.54
C GLY A 44 -23.12 -1.77 -2.77
N ALA A 45 -23.41 -2.04 -4.06
CA ALA A 45 -24.26 -3.15 -4.53
C ALA A 45 -23.58 -4.53 -4.52
N SER A 46 -22.31 -4.60 -4.15
CA SER A 46 -21.51 -5.80 -4.26
C SER A 46 -21.04 -6.28 -2.89
N PHE A 47 -22.00 -6.78 -2.12
CA PHE A 47 -21.75 -7.60 -0.94
C PHE A 47 -21.22 -8.98 -1.38
N PHE A 48 -19.99 -9.02 -1.94
CA PHE A 48 -19.38 -10.22 -2.52
C PHE A 48 -19.15 -11.35 -1.50
N ALA A 49 -19.32 -11.08 -0.21
CA ALA A 49 -19.28 -12.03 0.89
C ALA A 49 -20.35 -11.67 1.94
N LEU A 50 -21.59 -12.08 1.71
CA LEU A 50 -22.66 -12.01 2.71
C LEU A 50 -22.59 -13.22 3.63
N ASP A 51 -22.45 -12.99 4.94
CA ASP A 51 -22.68 -14.03 5.93
C ASP A 51 -24.18 -14.21 6.13
N SER A 52 -24.63 -15.47 6.22
CA SER A 52 -26.04 -15.81 6.42
C SER A 52 -26.27 -16.32 7.83
N HIS A 53 -27.28 -15.78 8.49
CA HIS A 53 -27.69 -16.18 9.82
C HIS A 53 -28.26 -17.61 9.76
N PRO A 54 -27.81 -18.54 10.62
CA PRO A 54 -28.19 -19.95 10.50
C PRO A 54 -29.69 -20.22 10.77
N LEU A 55 -30.32 -19.45 11.66
CA LEU A 55 -31.74 -19.62 12.00
C LEU A 55 -32.70 -18.76 11.17
N THR A 56 -32.36 -17.50 10.91
CA THR A 56 -33.28 -16.54 10.27
C THR A 56 -33.04 -16.36 8.77
N GLY A 57 -31.90 -16.81 8.26
CA GLY A 57 -31.50 -16.57 6.86
C GLY A 57 -31.13 -15.12 6.54
N ARG A 58 -31.15 -14.20 7.52
CA ARG A 58 -30.72 -12.81 7.34
C ARG A 58 -29.27 -12.77 6.87
N ARG A 59 -28.97 -11.90 5.91
CA ARG A 59 -27.64 -11.77 5.32
C ARG A 59 -27.03 -10.42 5.64
N ALA A 60 -25.77 -10.39 6.08
CA ALA A 60 -25.03 -9.16 6.34
C ALA A 60 -23.52 -9.34 6.07
N PRO A 61 -22.83 -8.31 5.55
CA PRO A 61 -21.38 -8.30 5.33
C PRO A 61 -20.60 -7.81 6.57
N GLY A 62 -19.27 -7.93 6.54
CA GLY A 62 -18.38 -7.14 7.43
C GLY A 62 -18.26 -7.65 8.87
N GLY A 63 -19.07 -8.62 9.31
CA GLY A 63 -19.05 -9.09 10.71
C GLY A 63 -17.71 -9.61 11.24
N ILE A 64 -16.87 -10.23 10.40
CA ILE A 64 -15.54 -10.68 10.84
C ILE A 64 -14.64 -9.48 11.18
N GLN A 65 -14.65 -8.42 10.37
CA GLN A 65 -13.89 -7.20 10.62
C GLN A 65 -14.41 -6.49 11.86
N ALA A 66 -15.74 -6.33 11.96
CA ALA A 66 -16.38 -5.73 13.13
C ALA A 66 -16.05 -6.50 14.43
N LEU A 67 -16.07 -7.83 14.41
CA LEU A 67 -15.69 -8.66 15.55
C LEU A 67 -14.20 -8.53 15.92
N ALA A 68 -13.31 -8.50 14.92
CA ALA A 68 -11.89 -8.29 15.16
C ALA A 68 -11.59 -6.93 15.79
N TYR A 69 -12.22 -5.86 15.29
CA TYR A 69 -12.08 -4.52 15.85
C TYR A 69 -12.70 -4.40 17.25
N HIS A 70 -13.85 -5.06 17.48
CA HIS A 70 -14.46 -5.15 18.81
C HIS A 70 -13.50 -5.75 19.84
N GLU A 71 -12.90 -6.92 19.55
CA GLU A 71 -11.97 -7.58 20.49
C GLU A 71 -10.67 -6.81 20.67
N THR A 72 -10.18 -6.16 19.60
CA THR A 72 -8.97 -5.34 19.68
C THR A 72 -9.20 -4.14 20.61
N LEU A 73 -10.30 -3.40 20.42
CA LEU A 73 -10.66 -2.29 21.30
C LEU A 73 -10.96 -2.73 22.73
N ARG A 74 -11.62 -3.87 22.92
CA ARG A 74 -11.83 -4.46 24.24
C ARG A 74 -10.49 -4.70 24.96
N SER A 75 -9.48 -5.19 24.25
CA SER A 75 -8.16 -5.42 24.82
C SER A 75 -7.42 -4.13 25.16
N VAL A 76 -7.65 -3.04 24.42
CA VAL A 76 -7.01 -1.74 24.64
C VAL A 76 -7.70 -0.99 25.78
N ASP A 77 -9.04 -0.92 25.78
CA ASP A 77 -9.82 -0.14 26.76
C ASP A 77 -10.16 -0.93 28.03
N GLY A 78 -9.95 -2.25 28.03
CA GLY A 78 -10.36 -3.15 29.11
C GLY A 78 -11.87 -3.38 29.21
N ARG A 79 -12.68 -2.83 28.29
CA ARG A 79 -14.14 -2.99 28.21
C ARG A 79 -14.60 -3.11 26.75
N PRO A 80 -15.65 -3.91 26.45
CA PRO A 80 -16.16 -4.03 25.10
C PRO A 80 -16.81 -2.72 24.62
N PRO A 81 -16.54 -2.28 23.37
CA PRO A 81 -17.31 -1.21 22.75
C PRO A 81 -18.72 -1.72 22.35
N THR A 82 -19.67 -0.80 22.18
CA THR A 82 -20.88 -1.10 21.41
C THR A 82 -20.50 -1.13 19.93
N THR A 83 -20.79 -2.20 19.21
CA THR A 83 -20.33 -2.38 17.83
C THR A 83 -21.49 -2.66 16.88
N ALA A 84 -21.48 -2.02 15.72
CA ALA A 84 -22.43 -2.26 14.63
C ALA A 84 -21.75 -2.22 13.26
N VAL A 85 -22.36 -2.89 12.29
CA VAL A 85 -22.02 -2.74 10.87
C VAL A 85 -23.04 -1.80 10.23
N GLU A 86 -22.60 -0.71 9.64
CA GLU A 86 -23.45 0.21 8.88
C GLU A 86 -23.46 -0.16 7.41
N LEU A 87 -24.66 -0.38 6.88
CA LEU A 87 -24.89 -0.63 5.47
C LEU A 87 -25.38 0.66 4.83
N VAL A 88 -24.56 1.20 3.93
CA VAL A 88 -24.83 2.48 3.26
C VAL A 88 -25.22 2.22 1.81
N ALA A 89 -26.46 2.58 1.46
CA ALA A 89 -26.99 2.57 0.11
C ALA A 89 -27.62 3.93 -0.22
N PRO A 90 -27.82 4.28 -1.51
CA PRO A 90 -28.45 5.55 -1.88
C PRO A 90 -29.82 5.72 -1.19
N GLY A 91 -29.91 6.69 -0.27
CA GLY A 91 -31.13 7.00 0.49
C GLY A 91 -31.49 6.01 1.62
N GLN A 92 -30.62 5.04 1.94
CA GLN A 92 -30.87 4.04 2.99
C GLN A 92 -29.62 3.84 3.85
N LEU A 93 -29.82 3.91 5.16
CA LEU A 93 -28.83 3.55 6.18
C LEU A 93 -29.44 2.45 7.06
N GLU A 94 -28.80 1.29 7.13
CA GLU A 94 -29.19 0.20 8.03
C GLU A 94 -28.03 -0.10 8.97
N GLU A 95 -28.29 -0.09 10.28
CA GLU A 95 -27.34 -0.56 11.28
C GLU A 95 -27.65 -2.01 11.67
N VAL A 96 -26.63 -2.86 11.61
CA VAL A 96 -26.69 -4.25 12.07
C VAL A 96 -25.83 -4.36 13.33
N PRO A 97 -26.41 -4.41 14.55
CA PRO A 97 -25.65 -4.63 15.77
C PRO A 97 -24.81 -5.89 15.68
N LEU A 98 -23.57 -5.85 16.19
CA LEU A 98 -22.66 -7.00 16.15
C LEU A 98 -23.24 -8.21 16.88
N SER A 99 -23.97 -8.00 17.99
CA SER A 99 -24.70 -9.03 18.73
C SER A 99 -25.67 -9.83 17.85
N ASP A 100 -26.25 -9.17 16.85
CA ASP A 100 -27.28 -9.73 15.97
C ASP A 100 -26.68 -10.18 14.62
N HIS A 101 -25.37 -10.00 14.44
CA HIS A 101 -24.71 -10.26 13.18
C HIS A 101 -24.64 -11.78 12.91
N PRO A 102 -24.90 -12.25 11.67
CA PRO A 102 -24.80 -13.65 11.28
C PRO A 102 -23.54 -14.40 11.76
N VAL A 103 -22.38 -13.73 11.73
CA VAL A 103 -21.09 -14.27 12.22
C VAL A 103 -21.14 -14.60 13.71
N VAL A 104 -21.69 -13.69 14.53
CA VAL A 104 -21.83 -13.86 15.98
C VAL A 104 -22.83 -14.97 16.30
N ALA A 105 -23.97 -14.99 15.61
CA ALA A 105 -24.96 -16.05 15.76
C ALA A 105 -24.41 -17.44 15.36
N ARG A 106 -23.67 -17.52 14.25
CA ARG A 106 -23.06 -18.76 13.75
C ARG A 106 -21.96 -19.28 14.68
N ALA A 107 -21.15 -18.38 15.21
CA ALA A 107 -20.10 -18.72 16.17
C ALA A 107 -20.64 -18.88 17.60
N GLN A 108 -21.90 -18.51 17.88
CA GLN A 108 -22.53 -18.50 19.21
C GLN A 108 -21.78 -17.60 20.22
N VAL A 109 -21.35 -16.43 19.74
CA VAL A 109 -20.59 -15.42 20.52
C VAL A 109 -21.49 -14.63 21.45
N ARG A 110 -21.00 -14.33 22.65
CA ARG A 110 -21.54 -13.30 23.54
C ARG A 110 -20.60 -12.10 23.53
N VAL A 111 -20.93 -11.08 22.75
CA VAL A 111 -20.06 -9.91 22.49
C VAL A 111 -19.87 -9.02 23.71
N GLU A 112 -20.58 -9.26 24.81
CA GLU A 112 -20.42 -8.55 26.06
C GLU A 112 -19.43 -9.24 27.00
N GLN A 113 -19.10 -10.52 26.74
CA GLN A 113 -18.26 -11.34 27.60
C GLN A 113 -16.91 -11.65 26.92
N PRO A 114 -15.80 -11.69 27.68
CA PRO A 114 -14.54 -12.23 27.19
C PRO A 114 -14.71 -13.70 26.81
N ASP A 115 -14.23 -14.07 25.62
CA ASP A 115 -14.21 -15.46 25.17
C ASP A 115 -13.00 -15.67 24.24
N ASP A 116 -11.97 -16.31 24.78
CA ASP A 116 -10.72 -16.57 24.06
C ASP A 116 -10.93 -17.49 22.84
N ARG A 117 -12.03 -18.27 22.79
CA ARG A 117 -12.36 -19.09 21.62
C ARG A 117 -12.48 -18.26 20.35
N TYR A 118 -12.98 -17.03 20.44
CA TYR A 118 -13.12 -16.17 19.25
C TYR A 118 -11.81 -15.54 18.83
N VAL A 119 -10.94 -15.24 19.79
CA VAL A 119 -9.57 -14.81 19.48
C VAL A 119 -8.84 -15.92 18.75
N ASP A 120 -9.00 -17.17 19.19
CA ASP A 120 -8.45 -18.34 18.50
C ASP A 120 -9.04 -18.52 17.10
N LEU A 121 -10.35 -18.34 16.93
CA LEU A 121 -11.01 -18.40 15.64
C LEU A 121 -10.57 -17.27 14.69
N LEU A 122 -10.37 -16.05 15.20
CA LEU A 122 -9.84 -14.92 14.44
C LEU A 122 -8.39 -15.18 14.04
N ALA A 123 -7.58 -15.70 14.95
CA ALA A 123 -6.19 -16.09 14.68
C ALA A 123 -6.12 -17.22 13.65
N GLN A 124 -6.98 -18.24 13.76
CA GLN A 124 -7.12 -19.30 12.76
C GLN A 124 -7.54 -18.73 11.40
N GLY A 125 -8.55 -17.84 11.40
CA GLY A 125 -8.98 -16.96 10.29
C GLY A 125 -7.81 -16.35 9.53
N ARG A 126 -7.05 -15.54 10.26
CA ARG A 126 -5.86 -14.83 9.80
C ARG A 126 -4.80 -15.80 9.28
N ASN A 127 -4.52 -16.89 10.00
CA ASN A 127 -3.45 -17.83 9.65
C ASN A 127 -3.76 -18.59 8.34
N VAL A 128 -5.01 -18.99 8.10
CA VAL A 128 -5.40 -19.60 6.82
C VAL A 128 -5.34 -18.58 5.70
N ALA A 129 -5.85 -17.36 5.92
CA ALA A 129 -5.75 -16.29 4.91
C ALA A 129 -4.28 -16.02 4.55
N PHE A 130 -3.39 -15.98 5.55
CA PHE A 130 -1.95 -15.88 5.36
C PHE A 130 -1.38 -17.08 4.58
N ALA A 131 -1.79 -18.32 4.89
CA ALA A 131 -1.34 -19.50 4.16
C ALA A 131 -1.82 -19.51 2.70
N VAL A 132 -3.06 -19.05 2.45
CA VAL A 132 -3.62 -18.88 1.10
C VAL A 132 -2.88 -17.80 0.32
N GLN A 133 -2.63 -16.64 0.95
CA GLN A 133 -1.95 -15.50 0.31
C GLN A 133 -0.46 -15.76 0.07
N SER A 134 0.22 -16.44 0.99
CA SER A 134 1.62 -16.85 0.83
C SER A 134 1.82 -17.92 -0.24
N GLY A 135 0.74 -18.56 -0.69
CA GLY A 135 0.81 -19.63 -1.68
C GLY A 135 1.36 -20.95 -1.13
N LEU A 136 1.63 -21.05 0.17
CA LEU A 136 2.21 -22.22 0.85
C LEU A 136 1.29 -23.45 0.83
N LEU A 137 0.00 -23.25 0.58
CA LEU A 137 -0.95 -24.33 0.47
C LEU A 137 -0.80 -25.07 -0.84
N THR A 138 -0.68 -26.40 -0.75
CA THR A 138 -0.73 -27.30 -1.91
C THR A 138 -2.11 -27.27 -2.57
N GLY A 139 -2.23 -27.78 -3.80
CA GLY A 139 -3.53 -27.94 -4.47
C GLY A 139 -4.53 -28.72 -3.60
N TYR A 140 -4.05 -29.76 -2.90
CA TYR A 140 -4.87 -30.56 -1.99
C TYR A 140 -5.40 -29.78 -0.78
N ASP A 141 -4.55 -28.96 -0.15
CA ASP A 141 -4.97 -28.12 0.98
C ASP A 141 -5.98 -27.06 0.54
N ARG A 142 -5.79 -26.49 -0.65
CA ARG A 142 -6.74 -25.52 -1.25
C ARG A 142 -8.07 -26.18 -1.55
N ASP A 143 -8.10 -27.40 -2.07
CA ASP A 143 -9.33 -28.14 -2.32
C ASP A 143 -10.09 -28.45 -1.03
N ARG A 144 -9.38 -28.82 0.05
CA ARG A 144 -9.99 -28.99 1.38
C ARG A 144 -10.55 -27.68 1.93
N LEU A 145 -9.85 -26.56 1.76
CA LEU A 145 -10.36 -25.24 2.15
C LEU A 145 -11.57 -24.80 1.30
N ASN A 146 -11.57 -25.10 -0.01
CA ASN A 146 -12.74 -24.86 -0.85
C ASN A 146 -13.94 -25.71 -0.42
N ALA A 147 -13.68 -26.93 0.08
CA ALA A 147 -14.72 -27.78 0.64
C ALA A 147 -15.33 -27.21 1.93
N LEU A 148 -14.62 -26.37 2.71
CA LEU A 148 -15.21 -25.68 3.88
C LEU A 148 -16.39 -24.79 3.46
N ALA A 149 -16.20 -23.99 2.41
CA ALA A 149 -17.21 -23.08 1.89
C ALA A 149 -18.43 -23.82 1.31
N LYS A 150 -18.23 -25.06 0.82
CA LYS A 150 -19.29 -25.90 0.25
C LYS A 150 -20.04 -26.74 1.29
N ASN A 151 -19.34 -27.29 2.27
CA ASN A 151 -19.87 -28.33 3.15
C ASN A 151 -20.27 -27.83 4.53
N GLY A 152 -19.94 -26.58 4.87
CA GLY A 152 -20.38 -25.96 6.12
C GLY A 152 -19.76 -26.60 7.36
N GLN A 153 -18.81 -25.87 7.94
CA GLN A 153 -18.49 -25.91 9.37
C GLN A 153 -17.65 -27.06 9.94
N ARG A 154 -17.35 -28.17 9.26
CA ARG A 154 -16.42 -29.19 9.81
C ARG A 154 -15.57 -29.91 8.77
N LEU A 155 -14.27 -29.63 8.76
CA LEU A 155 -13.27 -30.56 8.24
C LEU A 155 -13.01 -31.63 9.29
N ARG A 156 -13.85 -32.69 9.30
CA ARG A 156 -13.74 -33.81 10.26
C ARG A 156 -12.33 -34.43 10.31
N SER A 157 -11.58 -34.33 9.22
CA SER A 157 -10.23 -34.87 9.06
C SER A 157 -9.10 -33.96 9.55
N LEU A 158 -9.33 -32.65 9.71
CA LEU A 158 -8.31 -31.70 10.17
C LEU A 158 -8.45 -31.35 11.66
N GLY A 159 -9.64 -31.57 12.25
CA GLY A 159 -9.95 -31.05 13.58
C GLY A 159 -10.05 -29.52 13.56
N GLY A 160 -10.86 -28.95 14.44
CA GLY A 160 -10.99 -27.49 14.58
C GLY A 160 -12.39 -26.95 14.29
N ASP A 161 -12.66 -25.81 14.92
CA ASP A 161 -13.86 -24.99 14.73
C ASP A 161 -13.58 -23.99 13.60
N PHE A 162 -14.46 -23.92 12.59
CA PHE A 162 -14.36 -23.02 11.44
C PHE A 162 -15.60 -22.11 11.34
N SER A 163 -16.29 -21.90 12.46
CA SER A 163 -17.54 -21.16 12.52
C SER A 163 -17.43 -19.68 12.09
N LEU A 164 -16.23 -19.09 12.04
CA LEU A 164 -16.05 -17.75 11.47
C LEU A 164 -15.97 -17.72 9.95
N TYR A 165 -15.71 -18.84 9.25
CA TYR A 165 -15.62 -18.85 7.79
C TYR A 165 -17.00 -18.82 7.12
N GLY A 166 -17.20 -17.84 6.24
CA GLY A 166 -18.40 -17.69 5.43
C GLY A 166 -18.46 -18.65 4.24
N VAL A 167 -19.44 -18.42 3.36
CA VAL A 167 -19.79 -19.28 2.20
C VAL A 167 -18.85 -19.07 1.00
N VAL A 168 -17.95 -18.09 1.06
CA VAL A 168 -17.07 -17.76 -0.07
C VAL A 168 -15.78 -18.57 0.02
N PRO A 169 -15.42 -19.37 -1.00
CA PRO A 169 -14.18 -20.13 -1.00
C PRO A 169 -12.97 -19.19 -0.99
N PRO A 170 -11.91 -19.48 -0.20
CA PRO A 170 -10.68 -18.67 -0.16
C PRO A 170 -10.02 -18.46 -1.52
N CYS A 171 -10.32 -19.33 -2.50
CA CYS A 171 -9.87 -19.23 -3.89
C CYS A 171 -10.25 -17.91 -4.57
N ARG A 172 -11.43 -17.33 -4.33
CA ARG A 172 -11.80 -16.03 -4.97
C ARG A 172 -10.87 -14.87 -4.59
N SER A 173 -10.31 -14.91 -3.38
CA SER A 173 -9.30 -13.96 -2.88
C SER A 173 -7.85 -14.43 -3.09
N CYS A 174 -7.64 -15.57 -3.74
CA CYS A 174 -6.32 -16.15 -3.92
C CYS A 174 -5.54 -15.43 -5.02
N ALA A 175 -4.38 -14.89 -4.66
CA ALA A 175 -3.48 -14.21 -5.58
C ALA A 175 -3.07 -15.09 -6.80
N ALA A 176 -2.90 -16.40 -6.59
CA ALA A 176 -2.58 -17.34 -7.68
C ALA A 176 -3.74 -17.53 -8.67
N GLN A 177 -5.00 -17.47 -8.19
CA GLN A 177 -6.17 -17.49 -9.07
C GLN A 177 -6.30 -16.18 -9.86
N ALA A 178 -6.15 -15.03 -9.19
CA ALA A 178 -6.19 -13.71 -9.84
C ALA A 178 -5.13 -13.58 -10.95
N ARG A 179 -3.96 -14.20 -10.74
CA ARG A 179 -2.84 -14.26 -11.68
C ARG A 179 -2.91 -15.42 -12.70
N GLN A 180 -3.97 -16.22 -12.68
CA GLN A 180 -4.21 -17.33 -13.61
C GLN A 180 -3.13 -18.43 -13.61
N VAL A 181 -2.39 -18.59 -12.50
CA VAL A 181 -1.35 -19.62 -12.34
C VAL A 181 -1.77 -20.77 -11.43
N CYS A 182 -2.99 -20.73 -10.90
CA CYS A 182 -3.53 -21.81 -10.08
C CYS A 182 -4.22 -22.87 -10.96
N GLU A 183 -3.69 -24.09 -10.96
CA GLU A 183 -4.26 -25.25 -11.66
C GLU A 183 -5.66 -25.66 -11.20
N GLN A 184 -5.96 -25.42 -9.92
CA GLN A 184 -7.24 -25.79 -9.30
C GLN A 184 -8.24 -24.62 -9.28
N ALA A 185 -7.98 -23.52 -10.01
CA ALA A 185 -8.88 -22.38 -10.05
C ALA A 185 -10.22 -22.75 -10.72
N SER A 186 -11.32 -22.65 -9.97
CA SER A 186 -12.67 -22.78 -10.53
C SER A 186 -13.17 -21.44 -11.09
N GLY A 187 -13.73 -21.45 -12.30
CA GLY A 187 -14.32 -20.25 -12.93
C GLY A 187 -13.36 -19.32 -13.68
N SER A 188 -12.14 -19.76 -14.01
CA SER A 188 -11.25 -19.01 -14.91
C SER A 188 -11.69 -19.16 -16.37
N ALA A 189 -11.72 -18.06 -17.13
CA ALA A 189 -11.91 -18.08 -18.58
C ALA A 189 -10.67 -18.57 -19.36
N HIS A 190 -9.52 -18.71 -18.69
CA HIS A 190 -8.24 -19.10 -19.29
C HIS A 190 -7.77 -20.44 -18.72
N ALA A 191 -7.23 -21.30 -19.59
CA ALA A 191 -6.62 -22.56 -19.19
C ALA A 191 -5.41 -22.28 -18.27
N PRO A 192 -5.34 -22.92 -17.09
CA PRO A 192 -4.24 -22.71 -16.15
C PRO A 192 -2.92 -23.23 -16.73
N TRP A 193 -1.81 -22.61 -16.32
CA TRP A 193 -0.49 -23.11 -16.67
C TRP A 193 -0.08 -24.22 -15.71
N TYR A 194 -0.21 -25.46 -16.17
CA TYR A 194 0.16 -26.64 -15.39
C TYR A 194 1.67 -26.67 -15.10
N ASP A 195 2.04 -27.08 -13.89
CA ASP A 195 3.40 -27.16 -13.36
C ASP A 195 4.19 -25.85 -13.59
N PHE A 196 3.56 -24.67 -13.42
CA PHE A 196 4.16 -23.36 -13.76
C PHE A 196 5.63 -23.24 -13.30
N PHE A 197 5.90 -23.47 -12.01
CA PHE A 197 7.24 -23.33 -11.43
C PHE A 197 8.25 -24.34 -11.97
N ARG A 198 7.80 -25.53 -12.42
CA ARG A 198 8.66 -26.52 -13.08
C ARG A 198 9.16 -26.02 -14.43
N HIS A 199 8.42 -25.10 -15.05
CA HIS A 199 8.71 -24.60 -16.38
C HIS A 199 9.46 -23.27 -16.38
N VAL A 200 9.62 -22.63 -15.21
CA VAL A 200 10.39 -21.41 -15.06
C VAL A 200 11.89 -21.69 -15.25
N PRO A 201 12.61 -20.91 -16.08
CA PRO A 201 14.07 -21.03 -16.18
C PRO A 201 14.74 -20.80 -14.82
N GLU A 202 15.74 -21.62 -14.48
CA GLU A 202 16.45 -21.57 -13.18
C GLU A 202 16.91 -20.16 -12.81
N ARG A 203 17.51 -19.43 -13.77
CA ARG A 203 18.03 -18.08 -13.55
C ARG A 203 16.93 -17.06 -13.24
N LEU A 204 15.77 -17.17 -13.87
CA LEU A 204 14.61 -16.32 -13.61
C LEU A 204 14.02 -16.62 -12.23
N TYR A 205 13.91 -17.91 -11.87
CA TYR A 205 13.46 -18.33 -10.55
C TYR A 205 14.42 -17.92 -9.43
N ALA A 206 15.73 -18.02 -9.65
CA ALA A 206 16.75 -17.59 -8.70
C ALA A 206 16.71 -16.08 -8.46
N TYR A 207 16.53 -15.28 -9.53
CA TYR A 207 16.35 -13.84 -9.42
C TYR A 207 15.11 -13.49 -8.57
N TRP A 208 13.96 -14.10 -8.91
CA TRP A 208 12.71 -13.87 -8.19
C TRP A 208 12.81 -14.30 -6.72
N SER A 209 13.28 -15.52 -6.44
CA SER A 209 13.31 -16.07 -5.08
C SER A 209 14.25 -15.31 -4.15
N TRP A 210 15.39 -14.83 -4.66
CA TRP A 210 16.33 -14.02 -3.88
C TRP A 210 15.72 -12.68 -3.46
N PHE A 211 15.21 -11.88 -4.41
CA PHE A 211 14.59 -10.58 -4.09
C PHE A 211 13.30 -10.74 -3.27
N HIS A 212 12.51 -11.77 -3.54
CA HIS A 212 11.31 -12.05 -2.76
C HIS A 212 11.66 -12.34 -1.29
N GLY A 213 12.74 -13.09 -1.02
CA GLY A 213 13.26 -13.31 0.32
C GLY A 213 13.65 -12.01 1.03
N GLN A 214 14.41 -11.14 0.36
CA GLN A 214 14.81 -9.84 0.91
C GLN A 214 13.60 -8.96 1.27
N LEU A 215 12.63 -8.86 0.35
CA LEU A 215 11.42 -8.08 0.58
C LEU A 215 10.56 -8.67 1.70
N LYS A 216 10.51 -10.01 1.84
CA LYS A 216 9.80 -10.66 2.96
C LYS A 216 10.48 -10.40 4.31
N ASP A 217 11.80 -10.34 4.33
CA ASP A 217 12.55 -9.97 5.53
C ASP A 217 12.33 -8.49 5.89
N GLU A 218 12.25 -7.59 4.91
CA GLU A 218 11.89 -6.18 5.13
C GLU A 218 10.45 -6.03 5.67
N GLU A 219 9.47 -6.71 5.07
CA GLU A 219 8.07 -6.73 5.53
C GLU A 219 7.98 -7.24 6.99
N ARG A 220 8.75 -8.29 7.31
CA ARG A 220 8.84 -8.82 8.67
C ARG A 220 9.43 -7.79 9.63
N ARG A 221 10.57 -7.17 9.30
CA ARG A 221 11.20 -6.14 10.14
C ARG A 221 10.27 -4.95 10.36
N GLY A 222 9.52 -4.54 9.34
CA GLY A 222 8.47 -3.53 9.48
C GLY A 222 7.44 -3.92 10.55
N ARG A 223 6.87 -5.13 10.46
CA ARG A 223 5.91 -5.61 11.48
C ARG A 223 6.50 -5.68 12.88
N GLU A 224 7.76 -6.08 13.01
CA GLU A 224 8.48 -6.11 14.29
C GLU A 224 8.77 -4.69 14.81
N HIS A 225 8.88 -3.68 13.94
CA HIS A 225 9.18 -2.29 14.31
C HIS A 225 8.12 -1.67 15.22
N LEU A 226 6.82 -1.82 14.89
CA LEU A 226 5.77 -1.26 15.75
C LEU A 226 5.76 -1.94 17.14
N TYR A 227 6.00 -3.25 17.19
CA TYR A 227 6.16 -3.98 18.45
C TYR A 227 7.36 -3.46 19.24
N HIS A 228 8.49 -3.20 18.58
CA HIS A 228 9.67 -2.60 19.19
C HIS A 228 9.39 -1.21 19.78
N LEU A 229 8.73 -0.33 19.01
CA LEU A 229 8.32 0.99 19.51
C LEU A 229 7.40 0.92 20.74
N ALA A 230 6.49 -0.06 20.76
CA ALA A 230 5.49 -0.22 21.81
C ALA A 230 6.02 -0.90 23.08
N THR A 231 7.11 -1.68 23.00
CA THR A 231 7.60 -2.50 24.13
C THR A 231 8.97 -2.09 24.64
N THR A 232 9.75 -1.35 23.86
CA THR A 232 11.07 -0.85 24.26
C THR A 232 10.95 0.43 25.10
N PRO A 233 11.69 0.56 26.21
CA PRO A 233 11.69 1.80 26.99
C PRO A 233 12.06 3.03 26.15
N VAL A 234 11.27 4.10 26.27
CA VAL A 234 11.43 5.37 25.54
C VAL A 234 12.86 5.89 25.55
N LEU A 235 13.52 5.86 26.72
CA LEU A 235 14.89 6.37 26.86
C LEU A 235 15.92 5.62 26.00
N ARG A 236 15.71 4.33 25.71
CA ARG A 236 16.58 3.57 24.79
C ARG A 236 16.30 3.94 23.34
N LEU A 237 15.02 4.05 22.97
CA LEU A 237 14.59 4.49 21.64
C LEU A 237 15.13 5.89 21.30
N GLU A 238 15.19 6.77 22.28
CA GLU A 238 15.79 8.09 22.15
C GLU A 238 17.32 8.03 22.10
N ARG A 239 17.99 7.52 23.14
CA ARG A 239 19.45 7.69 23.31
C ARG A 239 20.28 6.73 22.48
N ASP A 240 19.86 5.47 22.40
CA ASP A 240 20.66 4.42 21.76
C ASP A 240 20.35 4.35 20.25
N GLU A 241 19.09 4.57 19.89
CA GLU A 241 18.59 4.40 18.53
C GLU A 241 18.29 5.72 17.82
N GLY A 242 17.90 6.78 18.54
CA GLY A 242 17.55 8.07 17.96
C GLY A 242 16.27 8.06 17.12
N ILE A 243 15.41 7.05 17.27
CA ILE A 243 14.19 6.86 16.47
C ILE A 243 12.92 7.35 17.19
N CYS A 244 13.06 7.92 18.37
CA CYS A 244 11.97 8.51 19.16
C CYS A 244 12.41 9.85 19.73
N VAL A 245 11.53 10.85 19.66
CA VAL A 245 11.68 12.14 20.35
C VAL A 245 10.56 12.27 21.39
N PRO A 246 10.85 12.03 22.67
CA PRO A 246 9.85 12.15 23.74
C PRO A 246 9.75 13.57 24.30
N ASP A 247 8.83 13.74 25.25
CA ASP A 247 8.66 14.95 26.06
C ASP A 247 8.35 16.23 25.27
N LEU A 248 7.69 16.08 24.11
CA LEU A 248 7.30 17.17 23.24
C LEU A 248 6.01 17.85 23.73
N GLU A 249 6.04 19.17 23.87
CA GLU A 249 4.87 19.98 24.19
C GLU A 249 4.26 20.55 22.91
N LEU A 250 2.97 20.33 22.69
CA LEU A 250 2.26 20.92 21.54
C LEU A 250 2.02 22.41 21.80
N VAL A 251 2.77 23.28 21.11
CA VAL A 251 2.70 24.74 21.27
C VAL A 251 1.60 25.34 20.38
N ALA A 252 1.44 24.82 19.16
CA ALA A 252 0.43 25.29 18.24
C ALA A 252 0.01 24.19 17.26
N LEU A 253 -1.27 24.16 16.90
CA LEU A 253 -1.79 23.38 15.77
C LEU A 253 -2.39 24.36 14.74
N ARG A 254 -1.71 24.51 13.60
CA ARG A 254 -2.12 25.44 12.53
C ARG A 254 -2.59 24.63 11.32
N GLY A 255 -3.90 24.40 11.24
CA GLY A 255 -4.44 23.42 10.30
C GLY A 255 -3.93 22.03 10.65
N ARG A 256 -3.20 21.38 9.73
CA ARG A 256 -2.58 20.06 9.97
C ARG A 256 -1.12 20.13 10.44
N LEU A 257 -0.57 21.32 10.66
CA LEU A 257 0.81 21.47 11.13
C LEU A 257 0.83 21.57 12.66
N ALA A 258 1.30 20.51 13.30
CA ALA A 258 1.54 20.46 14.74
C ALA A 258 2.97 20.96 15.03
N HIS A 259 3.07 22.03 15.80
CA HIS A 259 4.32 22.62 16.26
C HIS A 259 4.60 22.16 17.68
N PHE A 260 5.67 21.40 17.83
CA PHE A 260 6.12 20.90 19.12
C PHE A 260 7.38 21.63 19.59
N HIS A 261 7.45 21.87 20.89
CA HIS A 261 8.62 22.36 21.59
C HIS A 261 9.13 21.31 22.58
N ARG A 262 10.44 21.30 22.80
CA ARG A 262 11.07 20.50 23.85
C ARG A 262 12.05 21.37 24.63
N ASP A 263 11.99 21.26 25.96
CA ASP A 263 12.91 21.97 26.86
C ASP A 263 14.38 21.55 26.66
N ALA A 264 14.59 20.29 26.29
CA ALA A 264 15.89 19.73 25.99
C ALA A 264 16.15 19.71 24.48
N ARG A 265 17.43 19.78 24.10
CA ARG A 265 17.85 19.73 22.70
C ARG A 265 17.41 18.41 22.07
N ILE A 266 16.85 18.48 20.87
CA ILE A 266 16.42 17.32 20.07
C ILE A 266 17.65 16.74 19.35
N GLU A 267 18.10 15.59 19.83
CA GLU A 267 19.15 14.78 19.20
C GLU A 267 18.52 13.50 18.66
N THR A 268 18.33 13.42 17.34
CA THR A 268 17.54 12.34 16.71
C THR A 268 18.09 11.95 15.34
N ARG A 269 17.77 10.73 14.89
CA ARG A 269 17.98 10.26 13.52
C ARG A 269 16.85 10.66 12.58
N LEU A 270 15.71 11.10 13.10
CA LEU A 270 14.57 11.59 12.33
C LEU A 270 14.94 12.80 11.47
N ARG A 271 14.37 12.88 10.27
CA ARG A 271 14.63 13.89 9.23
C ARG A 271 13.32 14.41 8.64
N GLU A 272 13.43 15.51 7.92
CA GLU A 272 12.34 16.02 7.08
C GLU A 272 11.86 14.93 6.12
N ASP A 273 10.53 14.88 5.91
CA ASP A 273 9.79 13.88 5.15
C ASP A 273 9.70 12.46 5.77
N ASP A 274 10.32 12.20 6.92
CA ASP A 274 10.13 10.92 7.61
C ASP A 274 8.68 10.76 8.07
N ARG A 275 8.15 9.55 7.88
CA ARG A 275 6.85 9.16 8.44
C ARG A 275 7.01 8.87 9.91
N VAL A 276 6.08 9.38 10.70
CA VAL A 276 6.13 9.28 12.15
C VAL A 276 4.78 8.95 12.74
N LEU A 277 4.83 8.47 13.97
CA LEU A 277 3.67 8.28 14.82
C LEU A 277 3.76 9.24 16.00
N ILE A 278 2.79 10.15 16.10
CA ILE A 278 2.63 11.07 17.22
C ILE A 278 1.75 10.39 18.25
N THR A 279 2.29 10.11 19.43
CA THR A 279 1.58 9.42 20.50
C THR A 279 1.71 10.22 21.80
N PRO A 280 0.66 10.40 22.60
CA PRO A 280 0.84 10.98 23.92
C PRO A 280 1.69 10.05 24.82
N MET A 281 2.46 10.62 25.74
CA MET A 281 3.49 9.90 26.52
C MET A 281 2.94 8.82 27.48
N ASP A 282 1.67 8.89 27.86
CA ASP A 282 0.99 7.95 28.74
C ASP A 282 0.29 6.80 27.99
N GLU A 283 0.34 6.81 26.65
CA GLU A 283 -0.19 5.74 25.79
C GLU A 283 0.91 5.03 25.01
N ARG A 284 0.62 3.82 24.52
CA ARG A 284 1.58 3.07 23.72
C ARG A 284 1.51 3.47 22.25
N PRO A 285 2.66 3.64 21.57
CA PRO A 285 2.68 3.85 20.13
C PRO A 285 1.91 2.75 19.39
N GLY A 286 1.02 3.16 18.49
CA GLY A 286 0.18 2.29 17.69
C GLY A 286 -1.21 2.05 18.28
N GLU A 287 -1.46 2.48 19.51
CA GLU A 287 -2.81 2.51 20.10
C GLU A 287 -3.61 3.71 19.59
N ILE A 288 -4.88 3.80 20.00
CA ILE A 288 -5.88 4.64 19.36
C ILE A 288 -5.62 6.14 19.46
N ALA A 289 -4.86 6.63 20.45
CA ALA A 289 -4.49 8.06 20.48
C ALA A 289 -3.32 8.40 19.55
N SER A 290 -2.68 7.38 18.96
CA SER A 290 -1.58 7.58 18.01
C SER A 290 -2.09 8.16 16.71
N VAL A 291 -1.38 9.16 16.19
CA VAL A 291 -1.69 9.83 14.93
C VAL A 291 -0.51 9.69 13.99
N GLU A 292 -0.74 9.24 12.76
CA GLU A 292 0.30 9.25 11.75
C GLU A 292 0.61 10.70 11.31
N GLY A 293 1.87 10.96 11.00
CA GLY A 293 2.28 12.25 10.45
C GLY A 293 3.52 12.15 9.58
N THR A 294 3.92 13.29 9.03
CA THR A 294 5.14 13.45 8.26
C THR A 294 5.91 14.64 8.80
N ILE A 295 7.20 14.46 9.10
CA ILE A 295 8.05 15.54 9.59
C ILE A 295 8.21 16.59 8.50
N ARG A 296 8.05 17.86 8.87
CA ARG A 296 8.26 19.02 8.00
C ARG A 296 9.47 19.85 8.39
N SER A 297 9.83 19.88 9.67
CA SER A 297 11.15 20.37 10.09
C SER A 297 11.57 19.73 11.40
N VAL A 298 12.88 19.59 11.59
CA VAL A 298 13.52 19.21 12.84
C VAL A 298 14.56 20.27 13.16
N GLU A 299 14.36 21.01 14.24
CA GLU A 299 15.29 22.03 14.72
C GLU A 299 15.87 21.63 16.08
N GLY A 300 16.71 22.49 16.66
CA GLY A 300 17.40 22.18 17.92
C GLY A 300 16.46 21.93 19.10
N PHE A 301 15.30 22.59 19.15
CA PHE A 301 14.32 22.50 20.25
C PHE A 301 12.87 22.46 19.75
N GLU A 302 12.68 22.47 18.44
CA GLU A 302 11.37 22.51 17.80
C GLU A 302 11.24 21.38 16.78
N LEU A 303 10.04 20.83 16.68
CA LEU A 303 9.69 19.81 15.71
C LEU A 303 8.35 20.16 15.08
N VAL A 304 8.29 20.21 13.75
CA VAL A 304 7.04 20.47 13.03
C VAL A 304 6.62 19.21 12.29
N VAL A 305 5.41 18.75 12.56
CA VAL A 305 4.86 17.53 11.95
C VAL A 305 3.53 17.86 11.26
N GLU A 306 3.39 17.49 9.99
CA GLU A 306 2.11 17.48 9.32
C GLU A 306 1.34 16.22 9.76
N VAL A 307 0.32 16.40 10.59
CA VAL A 307 -0.51 15.31 11.11
C VAL A 307 -1.57 14.89 10.10
N ALA A 308 -1.82 13.58 10.01
CA ALA A 308 -2.82 13.03 9.10
C ALA A 308 -4.26 13.28 9.60
N ASP A 309 -4.42 13.47 10.91
CA ASP A 309 -5.69 13.55 11.63
C ASP A 309 -5.53 14.44 12.88
N ASP A 310 -6.63 14.72 13.57
CA ASP A 310 -6.62 15.53 14.78
C ASP A 310 -5.87 14.82 15.91
N LEU A 311 -5.05 15.61 16.63
CA LEU A 311 -4.39 15.15 17.85
C LEU A 311 -5.40 15.10 19.01
N PRO A 312 -5.28 14.13 19.93
CA PRO A 312 -6.16 14.04 21.09
C PRO A 312 -6.18 15.35 21.89
N ALA A 313 -7.36 15.92 22.14
CA ALA A 313 -7.53 17.17 22.87
C ALA A 313 -7.33 16.96 24.39
N ARG A 314 -6.11 16.64 24.81
CA ARG A 314 -5.75 16.41 26.21
C ARG A 314 -4.45 17.10 26.61
N PRO A 315 -4.35 17.65 27.83
CA PRO A 315 -3.11 18.19 28.33
C PRO A 315 -2.11 17.05 28.54
N GLY A 316 -0.88 17.23 28.06
CA GLY A 316 0.17 16.22 28.19
C GLY A 316 1.32 16.46 27.22
N ARG A 317 2.39 15.68 27.44
CA ARG A 317 3.53 15.59 26.53
C ARG A 317 3.30 14.49 25.50
N TYR A 318 3.89 14.67 24.33
CA TYR A 318 3.86 13.73 23.23
C TYR A 318 5.25 13.12 23.02
N ARG A 319 5.25 11.95 22.39
CA ARG A 319 6.40 11.37 21.71
C ARG A 319 6.12 11.30 20.22
N VAL A 320 7.18 11.47 19.45
CA VAL A 320 7.16 11.26 18.00
C VAL A 320 8.13 10.14 17.68
N ASP A 321 7.57 9.04 17.16
CA ASP A 321 8.29 7.81 16.85
C ASP A 321 8.47 7.65 15.34
N GLU A 322 9.61 7.15 14.90
CA GLU A 322 9.83 6.76 13.51
C GLU A 322 8.82 5.67 13.13
N LEU A 323 7.88 5.98 12.25
CA LEU A 323 7.04 4.96 11.65
C LEU A 323 7.86 4.40 10.48
N GLY A 324 8.54 3.27 10.72
CA GLY A 324 9.58 2.71 9.84
C GLY A 324 9.20 2.57 8.36
N PHE A 325 10.14 2.07 7.55
CA PHE A 325 10.07 2.02 6.07
C PHE A 325 8.95 1.12 5.50
N PHE A 326 7.68 1.48 5.69
CA PHE A 326 6.51 0.78 5.19
C PHE A 326 6.09 1.23 3.79
N ASP A 327 7.00 1.81 3.02
CA ASP A 327 6.65 2.25 1.67
C ASP A 327 6.68 1.07 0.70
N ARG A 328 5.55 0.34 0.74
CA ARG A 328 5.04 -0.48 -0.35
C ARG A 328 5.84 -1.74 -0.67
N THR A 329 6.47 -2.37 0.33
CA THR A 329 7.08 -3.71 0.18
C THR A 329 6.10 -4.72 -0.43
N ASP A 330 4.83 -4.68 -0.03
CA ASP A 330 3.77 -5.50 -0.64
C ASP A 330 3.64 -5.25 -2.15
N TRP A 331 3.71 -3.99 -2.59
CA TRP A 331 3.66 -3.65 -4.01
C TRP A 331 4.92 -4.08 -4.73
N GLN A 332 6.09 -3.98 -4.10
CA GLN A 332 7.35 -4.47 -4.68
C GLN A 332 7.33 -5.99 -4.84
N ILE A 333 6.80 -6.73 -3.86
CA ILE A 333 6.60 -8.19 -3.94
C ILE A 333 5.64 -8.53 -5.07
N GLN A 334 4.55 -7.77 -5.22
CA GLN A 334 3.61 -7.93 -6.33
C GLN A 334 4.30 -7.66 -7.67
N GLY A 335 4.99 -6.53 -7.82
CA GLY A 335 5.70 -6.19 -9.06
C GLY A 335 6.79 -7.19 -9.42
N LEU A 336 7.52 -7.73 -8.44
CA LEU A 336 8.50 -8.79 -8.65
C LEU A 336 7.83 -10.09 -9.12
N THR A 337 6.68 -10.42 -8.55
CA THR A 337 5.89 -11.59 -8.98
C THR A 337 5.33 -11.38 -10.37
N ASP A 338 4.80 -10.20 -10.67
CA ASP A 338 4.26 -9.86 -11.97
C ASP A 338 5.39 -9.87 -13.04
N PHE A 339 6.61 -9.43 -12.71
CA PHE A 339 7.77 -9.58 -13.57
C PHE A 339 8.09 -11.04 -13.93
N LEU A 340 8.05 -11.96 -12.96
CA LEU A 340 8.20 -13.40 -13.21
C LEU A 340 7.11 -13.91 -14.16
N LEU A 341 5.86 -13.56 -13.90
CA LEU A 341 4.72 -14.01 -14.69
C LEU A 341 4.72 -13.44 -16.10
N GLU A 342 4.94 -12.14 -16.26
CA GLU A 342 5.00 -11.47 -17.56
C GLU A 342 6.18 -11.96 -18.39
N SER A 343 7.32 -12.26 -17.76
CA SER A 343 8.46 -12.89 -18.44
C SER A 343 8.10 -14.26 -19.00
N MET A 344 7.38 -15.07 -18.21
CA MET A 344 6.92 -16.39 -18.62
C MET A 344 5.84 -16.28 -19.72
N PHE A 345 4.80 -15.48 -19.52
CA PHE A 345 3.74 -15.27 -20.51
C PHE A 345 4.26 -14.66 -21.81
N GLY A 346 5.21 -13.74 -21.72
CA GLY A 346 5.86 -13.10 -22.86
C GLY A 346 6.72 -14.03 -23.70
N SER A 347 7.10 -15.21 -23.19
CA SER A 347 7.76 -16.24 -24.01
C SER A 347 6.82 -16.89 -25.03
N GLY A 348 5.51 -16.86 -24.78
CA GLY A 348 4.50 -17.56 -25.59
C GLY A 348 4.55 -19.09 -25.48
N VAL A 349 5.53 -19.66 -24.77
CA VAL A 349 5.69 -21.11 -24.57
C VAL A 349 4.72 -21.58 -23.49
N ARG A 350 4.03 -22.71 -23.71
CA ARG A 350 3.15 -23.36 -22.71
C ARG A 350 3.32 -24.87 -22.75
N GLY A 351 3.09 -25.54 -21.63
CA GLY A 351 3.09 -27.01 -21.51
C GLY A 351 4.47 -27.69 -21.54
N ARG A 352 5.56 -26.91 -21.48
CA ARG A 352 6.92 -27.42 -21.31
C ARG A 352 7.80 -26.37 -20.61
N GLY A 353 9.02 -26.78 -20.25
CA GLY A 353 10.04 -25.87 -19.76
C GLY A 353 10.36 -24.79 -20.79
N VAL A 354 10.46 -23.54 -20.30
CA VAL A 354 10.87 -22.37 -21.08
C VAL A 354 12.39 -22.30 -21.01
N ALA A 355 13.05 -22.15 -22.16
CA ALA A 355 14.48 -21.89 -22.20
C ALA A 355 14.77 -20.40 -21.93
N LEU A 356 15.96 -20.08 -21.45
CA LEU A 356 16.33 -18.71 -21.09
C LEU A 356 16.28 -17.78 -22.32
N GLU A 357 16.56 -18.31 -23.50
CA GLU A 357 16.55 -17.62 -24.78
C GLU A 357 15.14 -17.35 -25.28
N GLU A 358 14.13 -18.03 -24.77
CA GLU A 358 12.72 -17.83 -25.14
C GLU A 358 12.06 -16.70 -24.35
N LEU A 359 12.72 -16.20 -23.30
CA LEU A 359 12.21 -15.07 -22.52
C LEU A 359 12.26 -13.76 -23.32
N PRO A 360 11.38 -12.78 -22.99
CA PRO A 360 11.48 -11.43 -23.53
C PRO A 360 12.88 -10.85 -23.38
N ARG A 361 13.32 -10.13 -24.42
CA ARG A 361 14.69 -9.59 -24.49
C ARG A 361 15.08 -8.77 -23.26
N LEU A 362 14.19 -7.88 -22.78
CA LEU A 362 14.45 -7.09 -21.58
C LEU A 362 14.68 -7.98 -20.36
N THR A 363 13.90 -9.05 -20.19
CA THR A 363 14.11 -10.03 -19.12
C THR A 363 15.48 -10.69 -19.24
N ARG A 364 15.88 -11.12 -20.45
CA ARG A 364 17.21 -11.73 -20.67
C ARG A 364 18.33 -10.76 -20.31
N ILE A 365 18.19 -9.48 -20.65
CA ILE A 365 19.14 -8.42 -20.29
C ILE A 365 19.20 -8.23 -18.76
N LEU A 366 18.04 -8.10 -18.09
CA LEU A 366 17.97 -7.92 -16.64
C LEU A 366 18.55 -9.10 -15.86
N LEU A 367 18.34 -10.32 -16.36
CA LEU A 367 18.95 -11.52 -15.79
C LEU A 367 20.45 -11.59 -16.06
N GLY A 368 20.99 -10.81 -17.01
CA GLY A 368 22.38 -10.87 -17.47
C GLY A 368 22.65 -12.06 -18.40
N ALA A 369 21.62 -12.60 -19.03
CA ALA A 369 21.69 -13.66 -20.05
C ALA A 369 22.02 -13.12 -21.44
N GLU A 370 21.66 -11.86 -21.68
CA GLU A 370 21.94 -11.14 -22.92
C GLU A 370 22.58 -9.78 -22.58
N ARG A 371 23.46 -9.29 -23.46
CA ARG A 371 24.02 -7.94 -23.33
C ARG A 371 23.11 -6.93 -24.03
N PRO A 372 22.90 -5.73 -23.47
CA PRO A 372 22.25 -4.63 -24.17
C PRO A 372 22.95 -4.31 -25.49
N THR A 373 22.23 -3.70 -26.44
CA THR A 373 22.86 -3.25 -27.70
C THR A 373 23.93 -2.20 -27.37
N PRO A 374 25.16 -2.33 -27.89
CA PRO A 374 26.19 -1.32 -27.67
C PRO A 374 25.72 0.08 -28.08
N SER A 375 25.95 1.05 -27.20
CA SER A 375 25.57 2.46 -27.42
C SER A 375 26.12 3.03 -28.75
N ALA A 376 27.30 2.58 -29.19
CA ALA A 376 27.91 2.96 -30.47
C ALA A 376 27.07 2.56 -31.71
N ILE A 377 26.31 1.46 -31.60
CA ILE A 377 25.40 0.98 -32.65
C ILE A 377 24.04 1.68 -32.55
N ALA A 378 23.62 2.04 -31.33
CA ALA A 378 22.46 2.91 -31.12
C ALA A 378 22.74 4.38 -31.53
N SER A 379 23.98 4.86 -31.58
CA SER A 379 24.28 6.25 -31.98
C SER A 379 24.16 6.55 -33.48
N GLY A 380 23.42 5.74 -34.24
CA GLY A 380 22.93 6.17 -35.56
C GLY A 380 22.22 7.52 -35.43
N VAL A 381 22.54 8.48 -36.32
CA VAL A 381 21.89 9.79 -36.31
C VAL A 381 20.41 9.59 -36.58
N ALA A 382 19.59 9.60 -35.53
CA ALA A 382 18.16 9.50 -35.71
C ALA A 382 17.68 10.78 -36.44
N PRO A 383 17.14 10.69 -37.67
CA PRO A 383 16.74 11.87 -38.43
C PRO A 383 15.61 12.62 -37.69
N GLY A 384 15.64 13.95 -37.74
CA GLY A 384 14.56 14.80 -37.22
C GLY A 384 14.67 15.27 -35.76
N VAL A 385 15.86 15.27 -35.15
CA VAL A 385 16.06 15.86 -33.80
C VAL A 385 15.81 17.37 -33.83
N SER A 386 14.99 17.86 -32.91
CA SER A 386 14.60 19.29 -32.79
C SER A 386 15.77 20.27 -32.64
N GLU A 387 15.64 21.50 -33.20
CA GLU A 387 16.59 22.62 -33.01
C GLU A 387 16.89 22.94 -31.53
N LYS A 388 15.94 22.70 -30.62
CA LYS A 388 16.16 22.91 -29.18
C LYS A 388 17.22 21.97 -28.59
N ALA A 389 17.52 20.85 -29.25
CA ALA A 389 18.61 19.95 -28.86
C ALA A 389 20.01 20.60 -28.99
N ASP A 390 20.13 21.75 -29.66
CA ASP A 390 21.36 22.53 -29.70
C ASP A 390 21.74 23.11 -28.33
N LEU A 391 20.79 23.17 -27.39
CA LEU A 391 21.03 23.53 -25.99
C LEU A 391 21.73 22.41 -25.19
N LEU A 392 21.95 21.22 -25.79
CA LEU A 392 22.67 20.12 -25.17
C LEU A 392 24.15 20.16 -25.55
N ASN A 393 25.01 19.87 -24.58
CA ASN A 393 26.43 19.64 -24.86
C ASN A 393 26.63 18.34 -25.66
N GLU A 394 27.83 18.13 -26.20
CA GLU A 394 28.14 16.97 -27.04
C GLU A 394 27.81 15.63 -26.35
N GLN A 395 28.14 15.50 -25.06
CA GLN A 395 27.92 14.25 -24.31
C GLN A 395 26.43 13.97 -24.12
N GLN A 396 25.64 15.00 -23.80
CA GLN A 396 24.18 14.91 -23.68
C GLN A 396 23.54 14.61 -25.04
N ARG A 397 24.02 15.22 -26.13
CA ARG A 397 23.55 14.93 -27.49
C ARG A 397 23.80 13.47 -27.86
N ARG A 398 25.00 12.94 -27.57
CA ARG A 398 25.31 11.50 -27.78
C ARG A 398 24.38 10.60 -26.97
N ALA A 399 24.13 10.93 -25.69
CA ALA A 399 23.20 10.16 -24.86
C ALA A 399 21.76 10.22 -25.37
N LEU A 400 21.30 11.38 -25.87
CA LEU A 400 19.99 11.55 -26.49
C LEU A 400 19.84 10.67 -27.74
N HIS A 401 20.82 10.71 -28.66
CA HIS A 401 20.78 9.87 -29.87
C HIS A 401 20.77 8.38 -29.52
N ALA A 402 21.64 7.95 -28.59
CA ALA A 402 21.67 6.57 -28.14
C ALA A 402 20.33 6.12 -27.54
N ALA A 403 19.68 6.97 -26.73
CA ALA A 403 18.37 6.66 -26.14
C ALA A 403 17.27 6.55 -27.19
N LEU A 404 17.26 7.42 -28.19
CA LEU A 404 16.23 7.47 -29.24
C LEU A 404 16.31 6.32 -30.24
N ALA A 405 17.48 5.69 -30.36
CA ALA A 405 17.71 4.57 -31.26
C ALA A 405 17.64 3.21 -30.55
N LEU A 406 17.26 3.17 -29.26
CA LEU A 406 17.10 1.91 -28.56
C LEU A 406 16.03 1.05 -29.24
N PRO A 407 16.35 -0.20 -29.59
CA PRO A 407 15.34 -1.11 -30.09
C PRO A 407 14.35 -1.48 -28.98
N PRO A 408 13.12 -1.89 -29.33
CA PRO A 408 12.14 -2.35 -28.35
C PRO A 408 12.70 -3.46 -27.45
N GLY A 409 12.47 -3.33 -26.14
CA GLY A 409 12.95 -4.30 -25.15
C GLY A 409 14.44 -4.22 -24.81
N ASP A 410 15.14 -3.16 -25.24
CA ASP A 410 16.51 -2.87 -24.81
C ASP A 410 16.58 -1.95 -23.59
N LEU A 411 17.80 -1.73 -23.08
CA LEU A 411 18.10 -0.90 -21.92
C LEU A 411 19.31 0.01 -22.19
N LEU A 412 19.22 1.27 -21.79
CA LEU A 412 20.35 2.20 -21.73
C LEU A 412 20.48 2.79 -20.34
N LEU A 413 21.72 2.77 -19.81
CA LEU A 413 22.06 3.44 -18.56
C LEU A 413 22.81 4.73 -18.89
N ILE A 414 22.28 5.85 -18.44
CA ILE A 414 22.91 7.17 -18.57
C ILE A 414 23.39 7.60 -17.19
N GLN A 415 24.70 7.64 -17.00
CA GLN A 415 25.31 8.13 -15.77
C GLN A 415 25.61 9.62 -15.90
N GLY A 416 25.09 10.43 -14.96
CA GLY A 416 25.37 11.87 -14.90
C GLY A 416 25.79 12.30 -13.50
N PRO A 417 27.06 12.73 -13.29
CA PRO A 417 27.49 13.36 -12.04
C PRO A 417 26.60 14.55 -11.61
N PRO A 418 26.68 15.03 -10.35
CA PRO A 418 25.99 16.25 -9.92
C PRO A 418 26.28 17.43 -10.85
N GLY A 419 25.27 18.26 -11.14
CA GLY A 419 25.43 19.44 -12.01
C GLY A 419 25.47 19.18 -13.53
N THR A 420 25.54 17.94 -14.01
CA THR A 420 25.68 17.62 -15.45
C THR A 420 24.41 17.77 -16.30
N GLY A 421 23.34 18.36 -15.75
CA GLY A 421 22.11 18.61 -16.50
C GLY A 421 21.29 17.37 -16.88
N LYS A 422 21.28 16.33 -16.04
CA LYS A 422 20.47 15.10 -16.26
C LYS A 422 19.00 15.40 -16.56
N THR A 423 18.37 16.27 -15.78
CA THR A 423 16.97 16.66 -15.98
C THR A 423 16.76 17.37 -17.32
N SER A 424 17.74 18.18 -17.75
CA SER A 424 17.74 18.83 -19.06
C SER A 424 17.76 17.81 -20.20
N LEU A 425 18.65 16.81 -20.11
CA LEU A 425 18.70 15.72 -21.09
C LEU A 425 17.38 14.92 -21.11
N LEU A 426 16.85 14.58 -19.94
CA LEU A 426 15.58 13.85 -19.82
C LEU A 426 14.42 14.60 -20.46
N ALA A 427 14.32 15.91 -20.23
CA ALA A 427 13.29 16.76 -20.84
C ALA A 427 13.35 16.71 -22.38
N HIS A 428 14.55 16.76 -22.97
CA HIS A 428 14.72 16.63 -24.43
C HIS A 428 14.32 15.24 -24.93
N LEU A 429 14.74 14.19 -24.22
CA LEU A 429 14.39 12.81 -24.60
C LEU A 429 12.88 12.59 -24.60
N VAL A 430 12.20 13.00 -23.53
CA VAL A 430 10.73 12.91 -23.44
C VAL A 430 10.08 13.70 -24.57
N ALA A 431 10.52 14.94 -24.81
CA ALA A 431 9.94 15.77 -25.84
C ALA A 431 10.08 15.15 -27.23
N GLU A 432 11.24 14.56 -27.53
CA GLU A 432 11.50 13.91 -28.81
C GLU A 432 10.69 12.62 -28.96
N LEU A 433 10.59 11.78 -27.92
CA LEU A 433 9.76 10.57 -27.93
C LEU A 433 8.28 10.88 -28.14
N VAL A 434 7.77 11.93 -27.50
CA VAL A 434 6.37 12.36 -27.65
C VAL A 434 6.08 12.88 -29.05
N ARG A 435 7.01 13.66 -29.64
CA ARG A 435 6.86 14.22 -31.00
C ARG A 435 6.99 13.17 -32.10
N ARG A 436 7.84 12.16 -31.90
CA ARG A 436 8.06 11.04 -32.85
C ARG A 436 6.97 9.98 -32.82
N GLY A 437 6.03 10.03 -31.87
CA GLY A 437 4.96 9.03 -31.76
C GLY A 437 4.23 8.86 -33.10
N PRO A 438 3.92 7.62 -33.54
CA PRO A 438 3.37 7.36 -34.86
C PRO A 438 2.10 8.20 -35.13
N ALA A 439 1.98 8.65 -36.37
CA ALA A 439 0.82 9.42 -36.86
C ALA A 439 -0.46 8.57 -36.92
N ASP A 440 -0.33 7.24 -36.84
CA ASP A 440 -1.43 6.30 -36.91
C ASP A 440 -1.68 5.60 -35.55
N ALA A 441 -2.94 5.24 -35.32
CA ALA A 441 -3.58 5.05 -34.02
C ALA A 441 -2.89 4.05 -33.04
N ALA A 442 -1.95 4.56 -32.24
CA ALA A 442 -1.77 4.26 -30.81
C ALA A 442 -0.53 5.02 -30.31
N ARG A 443 -0.63 6.34 -30.09
CA ARG A 443 0.41 7.08 -29.35
C ARG A 443 0.55 6.45 -27.96
N ARG A 444 1.61 5.68 -27.75
CA ARG A 444 1.91 5.11 -26.42
C ARG A 444 2.40 6.25 -25.53
N PRO A 445 1.83 6.42 -24.32
CA PRO A 445 2.31 7.44 -23.40
C PRO A 445 3.75 7.12 -22.97
N VAL A 446 4.56 8.15 -22.82
CA VAL A 446 5.90 8.04 -22.23
C VAL A 446 5.73 8.05 -20.71
N LEU A 447 6.03 6.94 -20.05
CA LEU A 447 6.03 6.85 -18.60
C LEU A 447 7.39 7.33 -18.07
N VAL A 448 7.36 8.38 -17.24
CA VAL A 448 8.55 8.88 -16.56
C VAL A 448 8.41 8.63 -15.06
N LEU A 449 9.39 7.94 -14.50
CA LEU A 449 9.42 7.56 -13.09
C LEU A 449 10.64 8.17 -12.40
N ALA A 450 10.49 8.55 -11.13
CA ALA A 450 11.59 8.91 -10.26
C ALA A 450 11.28 8.47 -8.83
N ASN A 451 12.32 8.28 -8.01
CA ASN A 451 12.17 7.72 -6.66
C ASN A 451 11.56 8.70 -5.65
N THR A 452 11.59 10.01 -5.93
CA THR A 452 11.07 11.04 -5.00
C THR A 452 10.08 11.97 -5.68
N HIS A 453 9.15 12.52 -4.89
CA HIS A 453 8.19 13.52 -5.35
C HIS A 453 8.91 14.77 -5.90
N ARG A 454 9.93 15.26 -5.20
CA ARG A 454 10.77 16.39 -5.63
C ARG A 454 11.39 16.17 -7.01
N ALA A 455 11.96 14.98 -7.25
CA ALA A 455 12.55 14.66 -8.55
C ALA A 455 11.51 14.64 -9.68
N CYS A 456 10.31 14.11 -9.42
CA CYS A 456 9.21 14.15 -10.40
C CYS A 456 8.77 15.59 -10.70
N ASN A 457 8.66 16.45 -9.67
CA ASN A 457 8.25 17.85 -9.83
C ASN A 457 9.27 18.62 -10.67
N GLU A 458 10.57 18.45 -10.38
CA GLU A 458 11.66 19.07 -11.14
C GLU A 458 11.62 18.67 -12.63
N ILE A 459 11.28 17.41 -12.94
CA ILE A 459 11.10 16.96 -14.33
C ILE A 459 9.93 17.70 -15.01
N VAL A 460 8.79 17.85 -14.32
CA VAL A 460 7.61 18.56 -14.86
C VAL A 460 7.93 20.02 -15.10
N LEU A 461 8.59 20.70 -14.15
CA LEU A 461 9.04 22.09 -14.31
C LEU A 461 9.95 22.22 -15.52
N LYS A 462 10.97 21.35 -15.64
CA LYS A 462 11.93 21.41 -16.74
C LYS A 462 11.28 21.18 -18.11
N LEU A 463 10.29 20.29 -18.17
CA LEU A 463 9.50 20.05 -19.39
C LEU A 463 8.66 21.28 -19.76
N CYS A 464 7.98 21.90 -18.80
CA CYS A 464 7.17 23.09 -19.06
C CYS A 464 8.03 24.29 -19.47
N GLU A 465 9.16 24.51 -18.79
CA GLU A 465 10.12 25.58 -19.07
C GLU A 465 10.67 25.47 -20.49
N ARG A 466 11.11 24.28 -20.90
CA ARG A 466 11.83 24.09 -22.18
C ARG A 466 10.91 23.76 -23.35
N PHE A 467 9.81 23.08 -23.09
CA PHE A 467 8.84 22.64 -24.09
C PHE A 467 7.41 23.00 -23.67
N PRO A 468 7.05 24.31 -23.62
CA PRO A 468 5.72 24.76 -23.23
C PRO A 468 4.59 24.14 -24.09
N ASP A 469 4.91 23.81 -25.35
CA ASP A 469 4.00 23.14 -26.30
C ASP A 469 3.54 21.76 -25.80
N LEU A 470 4.33 21.09 -24.97
CA LEU A 470 3.99 19.78 -24.40
C LEU A 470 3.21 19.88 -23.10
N SER A 471 3.12 21.06 -22.48
CA SER A 471 2.40 21.29 -21.21
C SER A 471 0.99 20.67 -21.19
N PRO A 472 0.15 20.81 -22.25
CA PRO A 472 -1.18 20.19 -22.27
C PRO A 472 -1.16 18.65 -22.25
N ALA A 473 -0.07 17.99 -22.66
CA ALA A 473 0.05 16.54 -22.68
C ALA A 473 0.63 15.93 -21.40
N ILE A 474 1.19 16.76 -20.50
CA ILE A 474 1.82 16.27 -19.26
C ILE A 474 0.76 15.93 -18.21
N VAL A 475 0.78 14.69 -17.73
CA VAL A 475 -0.06 14.21 -16.62
C VAL A 475 0.84 13.74 -15.49
N ARG A 476 0.73 14.38 -14.33
CA ARG A 476 1.40 13.99 -13.08
C ARG A 476 0.44 13.16 -12.23
N VAL A 477 0.73 11.87 -12.08
CA VAL A 477 -0.01 10.99 -11.18
C VAL A 477 0.49 11.18 -9.75
N GLY A 478 -0.39 11.47 -8.79
CA GLY A 478 -0.05 11.71 -7.38
C GLY A 478 -1.03 12.66 -6.69
N LYS A 479 -0.79 12.98 -5.41
CA LYS A 479 -1.56 13.97 -4.66
C LYS A 479 -0.90 15.36 -4.79
N ALA A 480 -1.72 16.40 -4.98
CA ALA A 480 -1.26 17.78 -4.86
C ALA A 480 -1.04 18.12 -3.38
N ASN A 481 0.11 18.72 -3.03
CA ASN A 481 0.42 19.17 -1.67
C ASN A 481 0.65 20.69 -1.64
N HIS A 482 0.69 21.29 -0.44
CA HIS A 482 0.79 22.74 -0.28
C HIS A 482 2.16 23.32 -0.66
N GLY A 483 3.23 22.52 -0.54
CA GLY A 483 4.60 22.92 -0.94
C GLY A 483 4.91 22.73 -2.43
N MET A 484 3.97 22.22 -3.23
CA MET A 484 4.18 22.02 -4.67
C MET A 484 4.08 23.34 -5.43
N GLU A 485 4.99 23.51 -6.38
CA GLU A 485 5.01 24.65 -7.27
C GLU A 485 3.67 24.74 -8.06
N PRO A 486 3.05 25.93 -8.17
CA PRO A 486 1.77 26.09 -8.87
C PRO A 486 1.81 25.55 -10.30
N GLU A 487 2.95 25.68 -10.97
CA GLU A 487 3.18 25.19 -12.31
C GLU A 487 3.16 23.66 -12.40
N VAL A 488 3.61 22.93 -11.38
CA VAL A 488 3.51 21.47 -11.33
C VAL A 488 2.09 21.05 -10.95
N ARG A 489 1.48 21.77 -10.00
CA ARG A 489 0.15 21.46 -9.47
C ARG A 489 -0.91 21.37 -10.56
N ARG A 490 -0.90 22.28 -11.54
CA ARG A 490 -1.84 22.27 -12.68
C ARG A 490 -1.75 20.99 -13.54
N HIS A 491 -0.65 20.24 -13.45
CA HIS A 491 -0.46 18.97 -14.18
C HIS A 491 -0.89 17.74 -13.39
N VAL A 492 -1.19 17.88 -12.09
CA VAL A 492 -1.65 16.77 -11.26
C VAL A 492 -2.99 16.27 -11.75
N LEU A 493 -3.11 14.95 -11.97
CA LEU A 493 -4.29 14.33 -12.58
C LEU A 493 -5.61 14.77 -11.92
N SER A 494 -5.67 14.79 -10.58
CA SER A 494 -6.87 15.19 -9.83
C SER A 494 -7.26 16.65 -10.05
N GLU A 495 -6.27 17.54 -10.20
CA GLU A 495 -6.49 18.96 -10.45
C GLU A 495 -6.90 19.17 -11.92
N ARG A 496 -6.29 18.44 -12.87
CA ARG A 496 -6.66 18.48 -14.29
C ARG A 496 -8.07 17.99 -14.59
N LEU A 497 -8.52 16.97 -13.87
CA LEU A 497 -9.86 16.41 -14.03
C LEU A 497 -10.93 17.25 -13.31
N ALA A 498 -10.56 18.31 -12.58
CA ALA A 498 -11.45 19.07 -11.70
C ALA A 498 -12.25 18.18 -10.73
N VAL A 499 -11.71 17.00 -10.37
CA VAL A 499 -12.42 15.99 -9.55
C VAL A 499 -12.71 16.53 -8.15
N ARG A 500 -11.90 17.48 -7.66
CA ARG A 500 -12.17 18.20 -6.41
C ARG A 500 -13.46 19.03 -6.46
N GLU A 501 -13.78 19.67 -7.58
CA GLU A 501 -15.02 20.45 -7.73
C GLU A 501 -16.26 19.55 -7.84
N ARG A 502 -16.13 18.33 -8.40
CA ARG A 502 -17.26 17.39 -8.48
C ARG A 502 -17.50 16.55 -7.23
N LEU A 503 -16.50 16.36 -6.37
CA LEU A 503 -16.64 15.60 -5.12
C LEU A 503 -16.97 16.49 -3.91
N TYR A 504 -16.70 17.81 -3.99
CA TYR A 504 -16.95 18.76 -2.91
C TYR A 504 -17.75 20.01 -3.35
N GLY A 505 -18.36 19.98 -4.54
CA GLY A 505 -19.19 21.08 -5.07
C GLY A 505 -20.54 20.57 -5.55
N GLY A 506 -21.57 20.86 -4.75
CA GLY A 506 -22.98 20.51 -4.94
C GLY A 506 -23.68 20.48 -3.59
#